data_AF-A0A7Y5BSB4-F1
#
_entry.id   AF-A0A7Y5BSB4-F1
#
_cell.length_a   1.000
_cell.length_b   1.000
_cell.length_c   1.000
_cell.angle_alpha   90.00
_cell.angle_beta   90.00
_cell.angle_gamma   90.00
#
_symmetry.space_group_name_H-M   'P 1'
#
loop_
_entity.id
_entity.type
_entity.pdbx_description
1 polymer ?
#
loop_
_entity_poly.entity_id
_entity_poly.type
_entity_poly.pdbx_seq_one_letter_code
_entity_poly.pdbx_strand_id
1 'polypeptide(L)'
;MTREEETQYWETHDSTDYLEAFEPVTFARAPKPNLHCSQCQKIFLSRYIDVEISNGQVVVRHIRELYCPDSHEKRLSLEAQMLVNALEAVVKLAPQSQLVSV
;
A
#
# COMPACT_ATOMS: atom_id res chain seq x y z
N MET A 1 10.47 -35.50 7.98
CA MET A 1 10.44 -34.96 9.34
C MET A 1 9.17 -35.45 9.99
N THR A 2 9.30 -36.36 10.95
CA THR A 2 8.19 -36.86 11.74
C THR A 2 7.87 -35.88 12.87
N ARG A 3 6.69 -36.00 13.48
CA ARG A 3 6.27 -35.15 14.60
C ARG A 3 7.17 -35.30 15.84
N GLU A 4 7.74 -36.49 16.03
CA GLU A 4 8.69 -36.78 17.11
C GLU A 4 10.04 -36.09 16.86
N GLU A 5 10.54 -36.12 15.61
CA GLU A 5 11.76 -35.40 15.22
C GLU A 5 11.60 -33.88 15.38
N GLU A 6 10.43 -33.33 15.02
CA GLU A 6 10.12 -31.90 15.19
C GLU A 6 10.02 -31.50 16.67
N THR A 7 9.41 -32.34 17.51
CA THR A 7 9.27 -32.06 18.95
C THR A 7 10.64 -31.99 19.63
N GLN A 8 11.52 -32.98 19.36
CA GLN A 8 12.87 -33.02 19.93
C GLN A 8 13.74 -31.85 19.46
N TYR A 9 13.52 -31.37 18.23
CA TYR A 9 14.17 -30.18 17.71
C TYR A 9 13.81 -28.93 18.52
N TRP A 10 12.52 -28.68 18.74
CA TRP A 10 12.04 -27.50 19.49
C TRP A 10 12.29 -27.58 20.99
N GLU A 11 12.54 -28.76 21.57
CA GLU A 11 13.00 -28.88 22.96
C GLU A 11 14.44 -28.39 23.17
N THR A 12 15.24 -28.35 22.10
CA THR A 12 16.68 -28.05 22.17
C THR A 12 17.08 -26.76 21.44
N HIS A 13 16.19 -26.19 20.64
CA HIS A 13 16.43 -24.96 19.87
C HIS A 13 15.40 -23.90 20.25
N ASP A 14 15.85 -22.79 20.84
CA ASP A 14 14.97 -21.64 21.04
C ASP A 14 14.92 -20.82 19.75
N SER A 15 13.72 -20.39 19.39
CA SER A 15 13.50 -19.41 18.33
C SER A 15 14.34 -18.13 18.49
N THR A 16 14.74 -17.77 19.72
CA THR A 16 15.59 -16.61 20.00
C THR A 16 17.02 -16.76 19.49
N ASP A 17 17.56 -17.99 19.44
CA ASP A 17 18.93 -18.24 18.96
C ASP A 17 19.09 -17.83 17.49
N TYR A 18 18.02 -17.95 16.72
CA TYR A 18 17.99 -17.49 15.33
C TYR A 18 17.99 -15.96 15.24
N LEU A 19 17.30 -15.27 16.14
CA LEU A 19 17.25 -13.79 16.14
C LEU A 19 18.61 -13.17 16.47
N GLU A 20 19.42 -13.83 17.30
CA GLU A 20 20.78 -13.39 17.63
C GLU A 20 21.80 -13.69 16.52
N ALA A 21 21.53 -14.70 15.68
CA ALA A 21 22.40 -15.09 14.57
C ALA A 21 22.25 -14.21 13.31
N PHE A 22 21.19 -13.39 13.21
CA PHE A 22 20.95 -12.53 12.06
C PHE A 22 21.54 -11.13 12.25
N GLU A 23 22.12 -10.59 11.17
CA GLU A 23 22.53 -9.19 11.17
C GLU A 23 21.32 -8.25 11.25
N PRO A 24 21.38 -7.20 12.07
CA PRO A 24 20.30 -6.24 12.19
C PRO A 24 20.08 -5.50 10.86
N VAL A 25 18.92 -5.70 10.25
CA VAL A 25 18.52 -4.94 9.07
C VAL A 25 18.04 -3.56 9.51
N THR A 26 18.73 -2.53 9.04
CA THR A 26 18.34 -1.14 9.33
C THR A 26 17.36 -0.67 8.26
N PHE A 27 16.10 -0.44 8.65
CA PHE A 27 15.11 0.15 7.75
C PHE A 27 15.14 1.67 7.89
N ALA A 28 15.41 2.38 6.81
CA ALA A 28 15.19 3.82 6.76
C ALA A 28 13.68 4.09 6.84
N ARG A 29 13.24 4.78 7.89
CA ARG A 29 11.84 5.21 7.99
C ARG A 29 11.58 6.21 6.87
N ALA A 30 10.64 5.89 5.98
CA ALA A 30 10.23 6.82 4.94
C ALA A 30 9.82 8.16 5.57
N PRO A 31 10.11 9.30 4.92
CA PRO A 31 9.70 10.60 5.41
C PRO A 31 8.18 10.62 5.62
N LYS A 32 7.75 11.13 6.77
CA LYS A 32 6.31 11.22 7.08
C LYS A 32 5.64 12.09 6.02
N PRO A 33 4.53 11.62 5.40
CA PRO A 33 3.80 12.44 4.45
C PRO A 33 3.29 13.71 5.16
N ASN A 34 3.41 14.86 4.50
CA ASN A 34 2.91 16.12 5.06
C ASN A 34 1.39 16.08 5.12
N LEU A 35 0.78 15.94 6.29
CA LEU A 35 -0.68 15.82 6.44
C LEU A 35 -1.43 17.16 6.48
N HIS A 36 -0.79 18.28 6.13
CA HIS A 36 -1.40 19.60 6.15
C HIS A 36 -1.62 20.15 4.75
N CYS A 37 -2.72 20.87 4.57
CA CYS A 37 -3.02 21.59 3.35
C CYS A 37 -2.00 22.70 3.09
N SER A 38 -1.47 22.75 1.87
CA SER A 38 -0.48 23.75 1.46
C SER A 38 -0.99 25.19 1.57
N GLN A 39 -2.31 25.40 1.42
CA GLN A 39 -2.95 26.71 1.43
C GLN A 39 -3.34 27.18 2.83
N CYS A 40 -4.06 26.35 3.60
CA CYS A 40 -4.66 26.75 4.88
C CYS A 40 -4.01 26.11 6.11
N GLN A 41 -3.02 25.23 5.92
CA GLN A 41 -2.30 24.49 6.98
C GLN A 41 -3.20 23.62 7.88
N LYS A 42 -4.49 23.45 7.58
CA LYS A 42 -5.35 22.50 8.29
C LYS A 42 -4.96 21.07 7.93
N ILE A 43 -5.18 20.16 8.88
CA ILE A 43 -4.96 18.72 8.70
C ILE A 43 -5.94 18.18 7.65
N PHE A 44 -5.44 17.31 6.76
CA PHE A 44 -6.28 16.56 5.83
C PHE A 44 -7.24 15.63 6.54
N LEU A 45 -8.50 15.64 6.10
CA LEU A 45 -9.44 14.58 6.42
C LEU A 45 -9.31 13.46 5.38
N SER A 46 -9.73 12.24 5.73
CA SER A 46 -9.72 11.12 4.81
C SER A 46 -11.13 10.64 4.49
N ARG A 47 -11.32 10.21 3.24
CA ARG A 47 -12.53 9.52 2.76
C ARG A 47 -12.16 8.44 1.76
N TYR A 48 -13.13 7.58 1.42
CA TYR A 48 -12.99 6.60 0.36
C TYR A 48 -13.79 7.06 -0.86
N ILE A 49 -13.18 6.96 -2.04
CA ILE A 49 -13.78 7.33 -3.32
C ILE A 49 -13.50 6.25 -4.36
N ASP A 50 -14.26 6.28 -5.45
CA ASP A 50 -13.93 5.52 -6.65
C ASP A 50 -13.21 6.46 -7.62
N VAL A 51 -12.15 5.96 -8.26
CA VAL A 51 -11.31 6.73 -9.20
C VAL A 51 -11.33 6.05 -10.55
N GLU A 52 -11.73 6.80 -11.57
CA GLU A 52 -11.61 6.37 -12.96
C GLU A 52 -10.19 6.61 -13.48
N ILE A 53 -9.60 5.59 -14.08
CA ILE A 53 -8.25 5.64 -14.67
C ILE A 53 -8.30 5.24 -16.15
N SER A 54 -7.23 5.50 -16.88
CA SER A 54 -7.12 5.15 -18.30
C SER A 54 -8.32 5.65 -19.14
N ASN A 55 -8.66 6.94 -18.99
CA ASN A 55 -9.81 7.58 -19.66
C ASN A 55 -11.16 6.87 -19.43
N GLY A 56 -11.37 6.35 -18.21
CA GLY A 56 -12.64 5.70 -17.83
C GLY A 56 -12.74 4.21 -18.19
N GLN A 57 -11.66 3.60 -18.69
CA GLN A 57 -11.64 2.16 -18.99
C GLN A 57 -11.69 1.28 -17.74
N VAL A 58 -11.15 1.78 -16.63
CA VAL A 58 -11.08 1.05 -15.36
C VAL A 58 -11.51 1.96 -14.22
N VAL A 59 -12.36 1.43 -13.34
CA VAL A 59 -12.76 2.09 -12.10
C VAL A 59 -12.08 1.39 -10.94
N VAL A 60 -11.19 2.11 -10.27
CA VAL A 60 -10.55 1.63 -9.04
C VAL A 60 -11.44 2.04 -7.86
N ARG A 61 -12.09 1.06 -7.25
CA ARG A 61 -13.06 1.31 -6.19
C ARG A 61 -12.43 1.42 -4.82
N HIS A 62 -13.07 2.18 -3.95
CA HIS A 62 -12.76 2.23 -2.52
C HIS A 62 -11.31 2.64 -2.21
N ILE A 63 -10.85 3.70 -2.87
CA ILE A 63 -9.51 4.24 -2.74
C ILE A 63 -9.48 5.42 -1.77
N ARG A 64 -8.46 5.46 -0.92
CA ARG A 64 -8.32 6.48 0.12
C ARG A 64 -7.85 7.82 -0.47
N GLU A 65 -8.70 8.83 -0.32
CA GLU A 65 -8.40 10.22 -0.63
C GLU A 65 -8.21 11.04 0.65
N LEU A 66 -7.24 11.95 0.62
CA LEU A 66 -7.01 13.01 1.59
C LEU A 66 -7.57 14.31 1.02
N TYR A 67 -8.43 15.00 1.76
CA TYR A 67 -9.07 16.24 1.31
C TYR A 67 -9.03 17.32 2.39
N CYS A 68 -8.80 18.56 1.95
CA CYS A 68 -8.87 19.73 2.83
C CYS A 68 -10.35 19.96 3.18
N PRO A 69 -10.70 20.19 4.47
CA PRO A 69 -12.09 20.48 4.86
C PRO A 69 -12.64 21.74 4.20
N ASP A 70 -11.77 22.70 3.87
CA ASP A 70 -12.13 23.94 3.15
C ASP A 70 -12.02 23.78 1.61
N SER A 71 -11.85 22.56 1.11
CA SER A 71 -11.82 22.23 -0.32
C SER A 71 -10.68 22.82 -1.17
N HIS A 72 -9.61 23.33 -0.55
CA HIS A 72 -8.46 23.89 -1.28
C HIS A 72 -7.66 22.86 -2.10
N GLU A 73 -7.42 21.67 -1.54
CA GLU A 73 -6.73 20.60 -2.24
C GLU A 73 -7.29 19.23 -1.85
N LYS A 74 -7.10 18.27 -2.76
CA LYS A 74 -7.42 16.85 -2.60
C LYS A 74 -6.32 16.04 -3.27
N ARG A 75 -5.98 14.89 -2.70
CA ARG A 75 -4.99 13.97 -3.27
C ARG A 75 -5.19 12.57 -2.69
N LEU A 76 -4.74 11.56 -3.41
CA LEU A 76 -4.76 10.20 -2.90
C LEU A 76 -3.74 9.99 -1.79
N SER A 77 -3.96 9.00 -0.92
CA SER A 77 -2.90 8.54 -0.02
C SER A 77 -1.73 7.97 -0.83
N LEU A 78 -0.54 7.86 -0.23
CA LEU A 78 0.63 7.36 -0.94
C LEU A 78 0.40 5.95 -1.50
N GLU A 79 -0.18 5.06 -0.68
CA GLU A 79 -0.49 3.68 -1.05
C GLU A 79 -1.52 3.63 -2.18
N ALA A 80 -2.56 4.47 -2.08
CA ALA A 80 -3.59 4.64 -3.10
C ALA A 80 -3.02 5.13 -4.43
N GLN A 81 -2.14 6.13 -4.40
CA GLN A 81 -1.49 6.65 -5.59
C GLN A 81 -0.57 5.62 -6.25
N MET A 82 0.19 4.87 -5.46
CA MET A 82 1.04 3.79 -5.97
C MET A 82 0.22 2.70 -6.66
N LEU A 83 -0.92 2.31 -6.08
CA LEU A 83 -1.84 1.35 -6.68
C LEU A 83 -2.42 1.87 -8.00
N VAL A 84 -2.94 3.10 -8.02
CA VAL A 84 -3.48 3.73 -9.24
C VAL A 84 -2.41 3.77 -10.35
N ASN A 85 -1.19 4.19 -10.03
CA ASN A 85 -0.09 4.24 -10.99
C ASN A 85 0.26 2.84 -11.55
N ALA A 86 0.27 1.82 -10.68
CA ALA A 86 0.53 0.44 -11.09
C ALA A 86 -0.56 -0.09 -12.02
N LEU A 87 -1.83 0.17 -11.70
CA LEU A 87 -2.97 -0.24 -12.53
C LEU A 87 -2.97 0.47 -13.88
N GLU A 88 -2.68 1.78 -13.91
CA GLU A 88 -2.52 2.50 -15.18
C GLU A 88 -1.42 1.90 -16.07
N ALA A 89 -0.28 1.54 -15.47
CA ALA A 89 0.81 0.92 -16.21
C ALA A 89 0.40 -0.43 -16.81
N VAL A 90 -0.33 -1.26 -16.05
CA VAL A 90 -0.85 -2.54 -16.53
C VAL A 90 -1.84 -2.34 -17.67
N VAL A 91 -2.79 -1.42 -17.54
CA VAL A 91 -3.80 -1.17 -18.58
C VAL A 91 -3.15 -0.67 -19.88
N LYS A 92 -2.12 0.18 -19.79
CA LYS A 92 -1.36 0.64 -20.96
C LYS A 92 -0.63 -0.48 -21.71
N LEU A 93 -0.26 -1.56 -21.01
CA LEU A 93 0.43 -2.71 -21.59
C LEU A 93 -0.53 -3.80 -22.08
N ALA A 94 -1.79 -3.79 -21.66
CA ALA A 94 -2.78 -4.76 -22.08
C ALA A 94 -3.22 -4.50 -23.53
N PRO A 95 -3.14 -5.50 -24.44
CA PRO A 95 -3.76 -5.38 -25.76
C PRO A 95 -5.27 -5.19 -25.59
N GLN A 96 -5.89 -4.36 -26.45
CA GLN A 96 -7.29 -3.90 -26.39
C GLN A 96 -8.37 -5.01 -26.41
N SER A 97 -8.02 -6.28 -26.30
CA SER A 97 -8.88 -7.43 -26.56
C SER A 97 -9.30 -8.27 -25.33
N GLN A 98 -8.92 -7.92 -24.10
CA GLN A 98 -9.38 -8.64 -22.91
C GLN A 98 -9.63 -7.71 -21.72
N LEU A 99 -10.82 -7.10 -21.67
CA LEU A 99 -11.40 -6.60 -20.42
C LEU A 99 -12.74 -7.30 -20.23
N VAL A 100 -12.68 -8.50 -19.65
CA VAL A 100 -13.86 -9.18 -19.10
C VAL A 100 -14.00 -8.73 -17.65
N SER A 101 -15.13 -8.07 -17.39
CA SER A 101 -15.64 -7.76 -16.06
C SER A 101 -15.80 -9.04 -15.22
N VAL A 102 -15.15 -9.08 -14.06
CA VAL A 102 -15.48 -9.99 -12.94
C VAL A 102 -15.82 -9.12 -11.74
#